data_AF-A0AB37KNX7-F1
#
_entry.id   AF-A0AB37KNX7-F1
#
_cell.length_a   1.000
_cell.length_b   1.000
_cell.length_c   1.000
_cell.angle_alpha   90.00
_cell.angle_beta   90.00
_cell.angle_gamma   90.00
#
_symmetry.space_group_name_H-M   'P 1'
#
loop_
_entity.id
_entity.type
_entity.pdbx_description
1 polymer ?
#
loop_
_entity_poly.entity_id
_entity_poly.type
_entity_poly.pdbx_seq_one_letter_code
_entity_poly.pdbx_strand_id
1 'polypeptide(L)'
;MKIRNQKYFVTAIIMEIIAIVCLITFLCNQETRYILAFLLTFIYGIISFYNSSNRKGSIEVASRNMDERDILLVMKTDKTTLRILNYILLAGSLISIVLYSLYHSIIYITLIITFTAIMFIQLAILFFVNIYYEKHA
;
A
#
# COMPACT_ATOMS: atom_id res chain seq x y z
N MET A 1 -13.43 -14.79 11.81
CA MET A 1 -12.05 -14.28 11.75
C MET A 1 -11.59 -14.03 13.18
N LYS A 2 -10.53 -14.68 13.68
CA LYS A 2 -10.13 -14.58 15.10
C LYS A 2 -9.22 -13.35 15.28
N ILE A 3 -9.73 -12.31 15.93
CA ILE A 3 -8.97 -11.09 16.24
C ILE A 3 -7.84 -11.47 17.20
N ARG A 4 -6.59 -11.24 16.81
CA ARG A 4 -5.44 -11.79 17.54
C ARG A 4 -4.43 -10.74 17.99
N ASN A 5 -4.33 -9.63 17.25
CA ASN A 5 -3.43 -8.53 17.57
C ASN A 5 -4.25 -7.28 17.90
N GLN A 6 -4.53 -7.11 19.20
CA GLN A 6 -5.44 -6.08 19.73
C GLN A 6 -5.03 -4.66 19.38
N LYS A 7 -3.72 -4.35 19.31
CA LYS A 7 -3.24 -3.01 18.95
C LYS A 7 -3.66 -2.61 17.53
N TYR A 8 -3.46 -3.49 16.57
CA TYR A 8 -3.83 -3.22 15.17
C TYR A 8 -5.35 -3.26 14.96
N PHE A 9 -6.06 -4.02 15.79
CA PHE A 9 -7.52 -4.02 15.80
C PHE A 9 -8.08 -2.68 16.31
N VAL A 10 -7.53 -2.15 17.40
CA VAL A 10 -7.93 -0.83 17.94
C VAL A 10 -7.60 0.28 16.94
N THR A 11 -6.43 0.24 16.30
CA THR A 11 -6.11 1.24 15.25
C THR A 11 -7.02 1.10 14.04
N ALA A 12 -7.42 -0.11 13.65
CA ALA A 12 -8.40 -0.30 12.58
C ALA A 12 -9.74 0.37 12.93
N ILE A 13 -10.27 0.10 14.13
CA ILE A 13 -11.53 0.70 14.59
C ILE A 13 -11.45 2.23 14.62
N ILE A 14 -10.37 2.79 15.17
CA ILE A 14 -10.18 4.25 15.24
C ILE A 14 -10.18 4.84 13.82
N MET A 15 -9.48 4.21 12.88
CA MET A 15 -9.40 4.67 11.50
C MET A 15 -10.73 4.54 10.77
N GLU A 16 -11.51 3.49 11.04
CA GLU A 16 -12.88 3.32 10.52
C GLU A 16 -13.82 4.43 11.03
N ILE A 17 -13.73 4.77 12.32
CA ILE A 17 -14.52 5.86 12.92
C ILE A 17 -14.16 7.20 12.26
N ILE A 18 -12.86 7.47 12.10
CA ILE A 18 -12.39 8.70 11.43
C ILE A 18 -12.86 8.74 9.97
N ALA A 19 -12.85 7.60 9.27
CA ALA A 19 -13.38 7.51 7.91
C ALA A 19 -14.87 7.87 7.88
N ILE A 20 -15.69 7.31 8.78
CA ILE A 20 -17.12 7.63 8.86
C ILE A 20 -17.34 9.14 9.13
N VAL A 21 -16.55 9.74 10.03
CA VAL A 21 -16.62 11.20 10.29
C VAL A 21 -16.25 12.02 9.04
N CYS A 22 -15.23 11.61 8.30
CA CYS A 22 -14.85 12.25 7.04
C CYS A 22 -15.96 12.14 5.98
N LEU A 23 -16.69 11.01 5.94
CA LEU A 23 -17.81 10.81 5.04
C LEU A 23 -19.01 11.70 5.40
N ILE A 24 -19.36 11.78 6.69
CA ILE A 24 -20.45 12.64 7.17
C ILE A 24 -20.14 14.11 6.89
N THR A 25 -18.91 14.56 7.20
CA THR A 25 -18.49 15.94 6.96
C THR A 25 -18.46 16.29 5.46
N PHE A 26 -18.10 15.34 4.59
CA PHE A 26 -18.25 15.50 3.15
C PHE A 26 -19.71 15.72 2.73
N LEU A 27 -20.65 14.93 3.25
CA LEU A 27 -22.07 15.07 2.92
C LEU A 27 -22.66 16.43 3.34
N CYS A 28 -22.14 17.03 4.42
CA CYS A 28 -22.60 18.34 4.90
C CYS A 28 -21.98 19.52 4.14
N ASN A 29 -20.66 19.48 3.88
CA ASN A 29 -19.93 20.65 3.36
C ASN A 29 -19.58 20.56 1.86
N GLN A 30 -19.71 19.39 1.23
CA GLN A 30 -19.36 19.11 -0.18
C GLN A 30 -17.93 19.48 -0.61
N GLU A 31 -17.03 19.68 0.33
CA GLU A 31 -15.62 19.96 0.06
C GLU A 31 -14.87 18.67 -0.33
N THR A 32 -14.24 18.67 -1.51
CA THR A 32 -13.57 17.48 -2.08
C THR A 32 -12.38 16.97 -1.26
N ARG A 33 -11.83 17.81 -0.37
CA ARG A 33 -10.72 17.46 0.53
C ARG A 33 -11.09 16.32 1.49
N TYR A 34 -12.35 16.25 1.90
CA TYR A 34 -12.83 15.21 2.82
C TYR A 34 -12.97 13.84 2.14
N ILE A 35 -13.20 13.78 0.82
CA ILE A 35 -13.17 12.52 0.06
C ILE A 35 -11.77 11.91 0.10
N LEU A 36 -10.73 12.72 -0.10
CA LEU A 36 -9.34 12.25 -0.06
C LEU A 36 -8.97 11.73 1.34
N ALA A 37 -9.35 12.45 2.39
CA ALA A 37 -9.12 12.04 3.78
C ALA A 37 -9.87 10.75 4.14
N PHE A 38 -11.12 10.60 3.70
CA PHE A 38 -11.90 9.38 3.84
C PHE A 38 -11.20 8.19 3.18
N LEU A 39 -10.80 8.33 1.91
CA LEU A 39 -10.19 7.25 1.14
C LEU A 39 -8.87 6.79 1.76
N LEU A 40 -8.05 7.74 2.25
CA LEU A 40 -6.80 7.44 2.94
C LEU A 40 -7.03 6.65 4.24
N THR A 41 -7.94 7.14 5.09
CA THR A 41 -8.22 6.54 6.41
C THR A 41 -8.91 5.18 6.27
N PHE A 42 -9.78 5.02 5.27
CA PHE A 42 -10.44 3.76 4.96
C PHE A 42 -9.45 2.68 4.50
N ILE A 43 -8.56 3.00 3.55
CA ILE A 43 -7.51 2.07 3.11
C ILE A 43 -6.62 1.66 4.29
N TYR A 44 -6.23 2.62 5.13
CA TYR A 44 -5.39 2.35 6.29
C TYR A 44 -6.11 1.50 7.36
N GLY A 45 -7.43 1.68 7.50
CA GLY A 45 -8.30 0.84 8.32
C GLY A 45 -8.28 -0.62 7.86
N ILE A 46 -8.48 -0.87 6.56
CA ILE A 46 -8.44 -2.22 5.97
C ILE A 46 -7.08 -2.88 6.18
N ILE A 47 -5.98 -2.16 5.93
CA ILE A 47 -4.61 -2.67 6.16
C ILE A 47 -4.42 -3.04 7.64
N SER A 48 -4.88 -2.19 8.55
CA SER A 48 -4.82 -2.43 10.00
C SER A 48 -5.66 -3.64 10.40
N PHE A 49 -6.83 -3.84 9.78
CA PHE A 49 -7.70 -4.98 10.02
C PHE A 49 -7.06 -6.29 9.55
N TYR A 50 -6.45 -6.30 8.36
CA TYR A 50 -5.66 -7.42 7.85
C TYR A 50 -4.52 -7.78 8.82
N ASN A 51 -3.75 -6.78 9.25
CA ASN A 51 -2.66 -6.94 10.20
C ASN A 51 -3.12 -7.37 11.62
N SER A 52 -4.36 -7.04 11.99
CA SER A 52 -4.95 -7.47 13.28
C SER A 52 -5.28 -8.97 13.31
N SER A 53 -5.57 -9.52 12.13
CA SER A 53 -5.90 -10.93 11.93
C SER A 53 -4.66 -11.78 11.65
N ASN A 54 -3.59 -11.16 11.13
CA ASN A 54 -2.33 -11.85 10.90
C ASN A 54 -1.60 -12.12 12.24
N ARG A 55 -1.06 -13.34 12.41
CA ARG A 55 -0.38 -13.76 13.65
C ARG A 55 0.94 -12.99 13.78
N LYS A 56 1.09 -12.11 14.76
CA LYS A 56 2.42 -11.61 15.16
C LYS A 56 3.41 -12.72 15.55
N GLY A 57 2.91 -13.88 15.97
CA GLY A 57 3.71 -15.09 16.23
C GLY A 57 3.82 -16.06 15.05
N SER A 58 3.35 -15.74 13.83
CA SER A 58 3.50 -16.65 12.68
C SER A 58 4.81 -16.44 11.96
N ILE A 59 5.51 -15.32 12.07
CA ILE A 59 6.81 -15.20 11.40
C ILE A 59 7.86 -16.05 12.12
N GLU A 60 7.88 -16.06 13.46
CA GLU A 60 8.76 -16.93 14.27
C GLU A 60 8.33 -18.41 14.29
N VAL A 61 7.03 -18.71 14.27
CA VAL A 61 6.53 -20.10 14.25
C VAL A 61 6.48 -20.66 12.83
N ALA A 62 6.23 -19.84 11.81
CA ALA A 62 6.38 -20.27 10.41
C ALA A 62 7.85 -20.41 10.06
N SER A 63 8.76 -19.50 10.43
CA SER A 63 10.20 -19.70 10.15
C SER A 63 10.77 -20.99 10.76
N ARG A 64 10.25 -21.49 11.89
CA ARG A 64 10.63 -22.80 12.46
C ARG A 64 10.07 -24.01 11.69
N ASN A 65 8.97 -23.85 10.95
CA ASN A 65 8.24 -24.91 10.25
C ASN A 65 8.09 -24.62 8.74
N MET A 66 8.87 -23.69 8.19
CA MET A 66 8.78 -23.29 6.79
C MET A 66 9.63 -24.25 6.00
N ASP A 67 8.97 -25.13 5.27
CA ASP A 67 9.64 -25.96 4.28
C ASP A 67 10.23 -25.06 3.17
N GLU A 68 11.24 -25.57 2.46
CA GLU A 68 11.84 -24.87 1.32
C GLU A 68 10.79 -24.37 0.31
N ARG A 69 9.71 -25.14 0.16
CA ARG A 69 8.58 -24.78 -0.69
C ARG A 69 7.88 -23.49 -0.25
N ASP A 70 7.68 -23.30 1.04
CA ASP A 70 6.99 -22.12 1.57
C ASP A 70 7.87 -20.87 1.43
N ILE A 71 9.18 -21.01 1.62
CA ILE A 71 10.17 -19.95 1.36
C ILE A 71 10.10 -19.52 -0.12
N LEU A 72 10.14 -20.48 -1.04
CA LEU A 72 10.03 -20.20 -2.48
C LEU A 72 8.68 -19.54 -2.85
N LEU A 73 7.59 -19.96 -2.20
CA LEU A 73 6.27 -19.39 -2.43
C LEU A 73 6.21 -17.92 -1.98
N VAL A 74 6.76 -17.58 -0.82
CA VAL A 74 6.86 -16.20 -0.33
C VAL A 74 7.70 -15.36 -1.28
N MET A 75 8.91 -15.81 -1.64
CA MET A 75 9.78 -15.08 -2.58
C MET A 75 9.10 -14.84 -3.94
N LYS A 76 8.39 -15.84 -4.48
CA LYS A 76 7.67 -15.72 -5.74
C LYS A 76 6.47 -14.79 -5.63
N THR A 77 5.77 -14.81 -4.51
CA THR A 77 4.63 -13.93 -4.22
C THR A 77 5.08 -12.49 -4.13
N ASP A 78 6.14 -12.20 -3.37
CA ASP A 78 6.66 -10.84 -3.22
C ASP A 78 7.16 -10.27 -4.55
N LYS A 79 7.91 -11.07 -5.31
CA LYS A 79 8.37 -10.70 -6.66
C LYS A 79 7.20 -10.42 -7.60
N THR A 80 6.14 -11.21 -7.53
CA THR A 80 4.95 -11.04 -8.37
C THR A 80 4.16 -9.81 -7.94
N THR A 81 4.00 -9.56 -6.64
CA THR A 81 3.35 -8.36 -6.09
C THR A 81 4.07 -7.09 -6.53
N LEU A 82 5.40 -7.02 -6.39
CA LEU A 82 6.19 -5.88 -6.85
C LEU A 82 6.07 -5.68 -8.36
N ARG A 83 6.03 -6.76 -9.15
CA ARG A 83 5.84 -6.69 -10.60
C ARG A 83 4.46 -6.13 -10.96
N ILE A 84 3.40 -6.59 -10.32
CA ILE A 84 2.04 -6.09 -10.54
C ILE A 84 1.94 -4.61 -10.16
N LEU A 85 2.51 -4.21 -9.02
CA LEU A 85 2.53 -2.82 -8.59
C LEU A 85 3.25 -1.92 -9.61
N ASN A 86 4.40 -2.36 -10.12
CA ASN A 86 5.13 -1.63 -11.16
C ASN A 86 4.32 -1.51 -12.46
N TYR A 87 3.59 -2.55 -12.87
CA TYR A 87 2.70 -2.45 -14.04
C TYR A 87 1.54 -1.48 -13.82
N ILE A 88 0.94 -1.46 -12.62
CA ILE A 88 -0.12 -0.51 -12.28
C ILE A 88 0.40 0.93 -12.32
N LEU A 89 1.56 1.19 -11.72
CA LEU A 89 2.20 2.51 -11.77
C LEU A 89 2.54 2.90 -13.21
N LEU A 90 3.00 1.95 -14.04
CA LEU A 90 3.35 2.21 -15.44
C LEU A 90 2.10 2.55 -16.25
N ALA A 91 1.05 1.73 -16.14
CA ALA A 91 -0.22 1.98 -16.79
C ALA A 91 -0.81 3.34 -16.35
N GLY A 92 -0.77 3.65 -15.06
CA GLY A 92 -1.20 4.95 -14.52
C GLY A 92 -0.41 6.12 -15.11
N SER A 93 0.90 5.98 -15.25
CA SER A 93 1.76 7.00 -15.88
C SER A 93 1.43 7.20 -17.37
N LEU A 94 1.24 6.12 -18.13
CA LEU A 94 0.90 6.18 -19.55
C LEU A 94 -0.49 6.80 -19.78
N ILE A 95 -1.49 6.41 -18.98
CA ILE A 95 -2.83 7.00 -19.01
C ILE A 95 -2.74 8.50 -18.71
N SER A 96 -1.93 8.90 -17.73
CA SER A 96 -1.74 10.30 -17.38
C SER A 96 -1.06 11.10 -18.50
N ILE A 97 -0.11 10.52 -19.23
CA ILE A 97 0.51 11.13 -20.42
C ILE A 97 -0.54 11.36 -21.51
N VAL A 98 -1.36 10.37 -21.81
CA VAL A 98 -2.43 10.49 -22.82
C VAL A 98 -3.43 11.56 -22.42
N LEU A 99 -3.88 11.57 -21.17
CA LEU A 99 -4.81 12.58 -20.65
C LEU A 99 -4.19 14.00 -20.66
N TYR A 100 -2.90 14.11 -20.37
CA TYR A 100 -2.19 15.39 -20.49
C TYR A 100 -2.21 15.91 -21.93
N SER A 101 -2.00 15.04 -22.92
CA SER A 101 -2.05 15.41 -24.34
C SER A 101 -3.43 15.89 -24.81
N LEU A 102 -4.52 15.52 -24.12
CA LEU A 102 -5.87 15.90 -24.49
C LEU A 102 -6.35 17.17 -23.76
N TYR A 103 -6.05 17.26 -22.46
CA TYR A 103 -6.61 18.31 -21.60
C TYR A 103 -5.60 19.41 -21.25
N HIS A 104 -4.30 19.18 -21.47
CA HIS A 104 -3.20 20.10 -21.15
C HIS A 104 -3.19 20.65 -19.70
N SER A 105 -3.87 19.98 -18.78
CA SER A 105 -3.95 20.40 -17.38
C SER A 105 -2.70 20.01 -16.60
N ILE A 106 -2.26 20.90 -15.71
CA ILE A 106 -1.09 20.69 -14.85
C ILE A 106 -1.25 19.51 -13.89
N ILE A 107 -2.49 19.11 -13.57
CA ILE A 107 -2.79 17.98 -12.70
C ILE A 107 -2.18 16.68 -13.25
N TYR A 108 -2.25 16.48 -14.57
CA TYR A 108 -1.73 15.27 -15.20
C TYR A 108 -0.20 15.23 -15.21
N ILE A 109 0.46 16.38 -15.35
CA ILE A 109 1.93 16.46 -15.20
C ILE A 109 2.33 16.04 -13.78
N THR A 110 1.62 16.54 -12.76
CA THR A 110 1.87 16.15 -11.37
C THR A 110 1.70 14.65 -11.17
N LEU A 111 0.68 14.02 -11.75
CA LEU A 111 0.47 12.56 -11.68
C LEU A 111 1.61 11.77 -12.36
N ILE A 112 2.12 12.23 -13.50
CA ILE A 112 3.25 11.59 -14.18
C ILE A 112 4.49 11.63 -13.30
N ILE A 113 4.79 12.80 -12.73
CA ILE A 113 5.96 12.98 -11.84
C ILE A 113 5.81 12.11 -10.60
N THR A 114 4.63 12.06 -9.96
CA THR A 114 4.44 11.26 -8.75
C THR A 114 4.56 9.77 -9.02
N PHE A 115 3.93 9.22 -10.07
CA PHE A 115 4.06 7.81 -10.41
C PHE A 115 5.52 7.44 -10.74
N THR A 116 6.22 8.30 -11.49
CA THR A 116 7.64 8.07 -11.84
C THR A 116 8.54 8.13 -10.60
N ALA A 117 8.32 9.09 -9.71
CA ALA A 117 9.07 9.21 -8.46
C ALA A 117 8.87 8.00 -7.55
N ILE A 118 7.64 7.50 -7.43
CA ILE A 118 7.34 6.29 -6.64
C ILE A 118 8.10 5.08 -7.18
N MET A 119 8.12 4.87 -8.51
CA MET A 119 8.91 3.79 -9.11
C MET A 119 10.40 3.92 -8.78
N PHE A 120 10.95 5.13 -8.86
CA PHE A 120 12.36 5.38 -8.60
C PHE A 120 12.73 5.12 -7.13
N ILE A 121 11.87 5.56 -6.21
CA ILE A 121 12.01 5.28 -4.78
C ILE A 121 11.94 3.77 -4.52
N GLN A 122 11.01 3.06 -5.15
CA GLN A 122 10.87 1.61 -4.99
C GLN A 122 12.12 0.86 -5.49
N LEU A 123 12.70 1.31 -6.61
CA LEU A 123 13.97 0.79 -7.12
C LEU A 123 15.12 1.06 -6.14
N ALA A 124 15.23 2.27 -5.63
CA ALA A 124 16.27 2.65 -4.67
C ALA A 124 16.17 1.81 -3.39
N ILE A 125 14.96 1.64 -2.83
CA ILE A 125 14.74 0.80 -1.65
C ILE A 125 15.18 -0.65 -1.94
N LEU A 126 14.76 -1.22 -3.07
CA LEU A 126 15.15 -2.60 -3.42
C LEU A 126 16.68 -2.73 -3.50
N PHE A 127 17.35 -1.74 -4.09
CA PHE A 127 18.81 -1.73 -4.22
C PHE A 127 19.52 -1.64 -2.86
N PHE A 128 19.12 -0.70 -2.01
CA PHE A 128 19.71 -0.54 -0.67
C PHE A 128 19.44 -1.74 0.24
N VAL A 129 18.23 -2.28 0.20
CA VAL A 129 17.87 -3.47 0.96
C VAL A 129 18.68 -4.68 0.50
N ASN A 130 18.87 -4.84 -0.82
CA ASN A 130 19.69 -5.93 -1.37
C ASN A 130 21.15 -5.82 -0.90
N ILE A 131 21.77 -4.64 -1.01
CA ILE A 131 23.14 -4.40 -0.52
C ILE A 131 23.25 -4.69 0.98
N TYR A 132 22.25 -4.26 1.76
CA TYR A 132 22.25 -4.49 3.20
C TYR A 132 22.25 -5.98 3.53
N TYR A 133 21.34 -6.76 2.91
CA TYR A 133 21.27 -8.20 3.16
C TYR A 133 22.46 -8.95 2.58
N GLU A 134 22.98 -8.58 1.41
CA GLU A 134 24.19 -9.18 0.84
C GLU A 134 25.41 -8.99 1.76
N LYS A 135 25.49 -7.86 2.47
CA LYS A 135 26.56 -7.58 3.42
C LYS A 135 26.40 -8.29 4.78
N HIS A 136 25.19 -8.72 5.14
CA HIS A 136 24.87 -9.35 6.43
C HIS A 136 24.35 -10.79 6.30
N ALA A 137 24.44 -11.38 5.11
CA ALA A 137 24.17 -12.79 4.82
C ALA A 137 25.45 -13.63 5.03
#